data_AF-E1CBX8-F1
#
_entry.id   AF-E1CBX8-F1
#
_cell.length_a   1.000
_cell.length_b   1.000
_cell.length_c   1.000
_cell.angle_alpha   90.00
_cell.angle_beta   90.00
_cell.angle_gamma   90.00
#
_symmetry.space_group_name_H-M   'P 1'
#
loop_
_entity.id
_entity.type
_entity.pdbx_description
1 polymer ?
#
loop_
_entity_poly.entity_id
_entity_poly.type
_entity_poly.pdbx_seq_one_letter_code
_entity_poly.pdbx_strand_id
1 'polypeptide(L)'
;MTVLFDEASAPVGDPPDLSPEAIAIHTSGTYTVYSEDLEFMWRWRIYRDNKMVQEGCSLTLDASRRAVRHVLSFFNVSQLHAQ
;
A
#
# COMPACT_ATOMS: atom_id res chain seq x y z
N MET A 1 -8.10 33.07 8.21
CA MET A 1 -6.97 32.32 8.77
C MET A 1 -6.49 31.38 7.68
N THR A 2 -5.49 31.82 6.92
CA THR A 2 -4.91 31.05 5.82
C THR A 2 -3.75 30.25 6.40
N VAL A 3 -3.87 28.92 6.43
CA VAL A 3 -2.73 28.06 6.76
C VAL A 3 -1.88 27.92 5.50
N LEU A 4 -0.74 28.62 5.50
CA LEU A 4 0.34 28.42 4.56
C LEU A 4 1.04 27.13 4.97
N PHE A 5 0.93 26.09 4.16
CA PHE A 5 1.74 24.89 4.33
C PHE A 5 3.13 25.20 3.79
N ASP A 6 4.12 25.21 4.68
CA ASP A 6 5.54 25.36 4.37
C ASP A 6 6.03 24.07 3.67
N GLU A 7 6.47 24.21 2.42
CA GLU A 7 6.96 23.13 1.55
C GLU A 7 8.46 22.88 1.79
N ALA A 8 8.87 22.79 3.05
CA ALA A 8 10.27 22.55 3.42
C ALA A 8 10.37 21.36 4.37
N SER A 9 10.81 20.22 3.82
CA SER A 9 11.17 18.98 4.52
C SER A 9 9.99 18.14 5.04
N ALA A 10 9.23 17.52 4.13
CA ALA A 10 8.55 16.27 4.48
C ALA A 10 9.64 15.22 4.81
N PRO A 11 9.71 14.71 6.06
CA PRO A 11 10.62 13.62 6.38
C PRO A 11 10.26 12.40 5.51
N VAL A 12 11.25 11.53 5.29
CA VAL A 12 11.11 10.18 4.69
C VAL A 12 9.73 9.63 5.00
N GLY A 13 8.96 9.35 3.94
CA GLY A 13 7.49 9.28 3.92
C GLY A 13 6.85 8.77 5.21
N ASP A 14 5.79 9.46 5.63
CA ASP A 14 5.05 9.17 6.85
C ASP A 14 4.95 7.66 7.08
N PRO A 15 5.29 7.16 8.29
CA PRO A 15 5.17 5.75 8.60
C PRO A 15 3.77 5.29 8.20
N PRO A 16 3.64 4.09 7.61
CA PRO A 16 2.36 3.66 7.08
C PRO A 16 1.34 3.69 8.22
N ASP A 17 0.28 4.48 8.04
CA ASP A 17 -0.85 4.56 8.97
C ASP A 17 -1.60 3.23 8.93
N LEU A 18 -1.16 2.32 9.79
CA LEU A 18 -1.64 0.96 9.90
C LEU A 18 -2.26 0.77 11.27
N SER A 19 -3.40 0.12 11.30
CA SER A 19 -3.96 -0.40 12.54
C SER A 19 -2.99 -1.40 13.19
N PRO A 20 -3.03 -1.58 14.52
CA PRO A 20 -2.30 -2.63 15.21
C PRO A 20 -2.56 -4.05 14.68
N GLU A 21 -3.72 -4.26 14.06
CA GLU A 21 -4.17 -5.54 13.51
C GLU A 21 -3.73 -5.79 12.06
N ALA A 22 -3.00 -4.84 11.46
CA ALA A 22 -2.53 -4.98 10.09
C ALA A 22 -1.41 -6.02 10.01
N ILE A 23 -1.53 -6.95 9.07
CA ILE A 23 -0.55 -7.99 8.80
C ILE A 23 0.16 -7.74 7.47
N ALA A 24 1.48 -7.94 7.43
CA ALA A 24 2.22 -7.94 6.18
C ALA A 24 1.86 -9.21 5.38
N ILE A 25 1.34 -9.03 4.17
CA ILE A 25 0.94 -10.14 3.29
C ILE A 25 1.88 -10.32 2.10
N HIS A 26 2.74 -9.33 1.82
CA HIS A 26 3.75 -9.39 0.79
C HIS A 26 4.86 -8.35 1.02
N THR A 27 6.11 -8.74 0.77
CA THR A 27 7.26 -7.83 0.72
C THR A 27 8.15 -8.27 -0.44
N SER A 28 8.38 -7.40 -1.43
CA SER A 28 9.23 -7.70 -2.59
C SER A 28 9.85 -6.43 -3.16
N GLY A 29 11.18 -6.35 -3.13
CA GLY A 29 11.91 -5.18 -3.61
C GLY A 29 11.52 -3.92 -2.83
N THR A 30 11.06 -2.89 -3.55
CA THR A 30 10.58 -1.62 -2.97
C THR A 30 9.13 -1.68 -2.51
N TYR A 31 8.42 -2.79 -2.75
CA TYR A 31 7.01 -2.94 -2.40
C TYR A 31 6.80 -3.65 -1.08
N THR A 32 5.96 -3.05 -0.23
CA THR A 32 5.45 -3.67 1.00
C THR A 32 3.93 -3.60 0.99
N VAL A 33 3.27 -4.70 1.36
CA VAL A 33 1.81 -4.78 1.36
C VAL A 33 1.29 -5.26 2.70
N TYR A 34 0.36 -4.49 3.23
CA TYR A 34 -0.35 -4.80 4.46
C TYR A 34 -1.80 -5.11 4.17
N SER A 35 -2.40 -5.99 4.99
CA SER A 35 -3.83 -6.24 5.00
C SER A 35 -4.36 -6.19 6.42
N GLU A 36 -5.55 -5.65 6.58
CA GLU A 36 -6.23 -5.43 7.85
C GLU A 36 -7.62 -6.06 7.78
N ASP A 37 -8.01 -6.78 8.82
CA ASP A 37 -9.37 -7.29 8.97
C ASP A 37 -10.24 -6.18 9.56
N LEU A 38 -11.30 -5.80 8.85
CA LEU A 38 -12.28 -4.82 9.31
C LEU A 38 -13.57 -5.49 9.81
N GLU A 39 -13.51 -6.79 10.14
CA GLU A 39 -14.62 -7.68 10.50
C GLU A 39 -15.59 -8.00 9.35
N PHE A 40 -15.96 -7.01 8.53
CA PHE A 40 -16.88 -7.18 7.40
C PHE A 40 -16.15 -7.28 6.04
N MET A 41 -14.87 -6.92 6.00
CA MET A 41 -14.03 -6.98 4.80
C MET A 41 -12.55 -6.93 5.17
N TRP A 42 -11.70 -7.30 4.23
CA TRP A 42 -10.26 -7.13 4.34
C TRP A 42 -9.81 -5.93 3.53
N ARG A 43 -9.23 -4.92 4.19
CA ARG A 43 -8.56 -3.81 3.52
C ARG A 43 -7.12 -4.21 3.21
N TRP A 44 -6.59 -3.81 2.08
CA TRP A 44 -5.18 -3.99 1.74
C TRP A 44 -4.59 -2.70 1.18
N ARG A 45 -3.34 -2.42 1.53
CA ARG A 45 -2.59 -1.22 1.13
C ARG A 45 -1.22 -1.62 0.62
N ILE A 46 -0.88 -1.15 -0.57
CA ILE A 46 0.42 -1.35 -1.22
C ILE A 46 1.22 -0.06 -1.06
N TYR A 47 2.42 -0.20 -0.53
CA TYR A 47 3.40 0.85 -0.38
C TYR A 47 4.59 0.57 -1.31
N ARG A 48 5.15 1.63 -1.87
CA ARG A 48 6.41 1.63 -2.60
C ARG A 48 7.32 2.69 -1.98
N ASP A 49 8.52 2.31 -1.54
CA ASP A 49 9.46 3.25 -0.91
C ASP A 49 8.79 4.05 0.24
N ASN A 50 8.07 3.33 1.10
CA ASN A 50 7.24 3.85 2.20
C ASN A 50 6.08 4.80 1.81
N LYS A 51 5.87 5.08 0.52
CA LYS A 51 4.73 5.85 0.03
C LYS A 51 3.59 4.92 -0.36
N MET A 52 2.37 5.18 0.14
CA MET A 52 1.19 4.44 -0.31
C MET A 52 0.96 4.71 -1.81
N VAL A 53 0.87 3.65 -2.60
CA VAL A 53 0.63 3.75 -4.06
C VAL A 53 -0.73 3.22 -4.47
N GLN A 54 -1.33 2.33 -3.68
CA GLN A 54 -2.65 1.79 -3.96
C GLN A 54 -3.31 1.29 -2.67
N GLU A 55 -4.62 1.51 -2.57
CA GLU A 55 -5.50 0.87 -1.58
C GLU A 55 -6.57 0.04 -2.31
N GLY A 56 -7.04 -1.00 -1.66
CA GLY A 56 -8.23 -1.72 -2.08
C GLY A 56 -8.76 -2.65 -0.99
N CYS A 57 -9.69 -3.52 -1.37
CA CYS A 57 -10.29 -4.46 -0.44
C CYS A 57 -10.62 -5.80 -1.07
N SER A 58 -10.85 -6.80 -0.23
CA SER A 58 -11.34 -8.12 -0.60
C SER A 58 -12.24 -8.69 0.50
N LEU A 59 -13.01 -9.72 0.17
CA LEU A 59 -13.89 -10.39 1.14
C LEU A 59 -13.15 -11.30 2.12
N THR A 60 -11.97 -11.79 1.74
CA THR A 60 -11.16 -12.69 2.58
C THR A 60 -9.67 -12.34 2.43
N LEU A 61 -8.87 -12.68 3.42
CA LEU A 61 -7.41 -12.55 3.37
C LEU A 61 -6.79 -13.23 2.14
N ASP A 62 -7.30 -14.41 1.78
CA ASP A 62 -6.81 -15.16 0.63
C ASP A 62 -7.15 -14.47 -0.71
N ALA A 63 -8.33 -13.85 -0.79
CA ALA A 63 -8.68 -12.98 -1.91
C ALA A 63 -7.80 -11.72 -1.95
N SER A 64 -7.46 -11.11 -0.80
CA SER A 64 -6.52 -9.98 -0.73
C SER A 64 -5.16 -10.36 -1.32
N ARG A 65 -4.62 -11.53 -0.97
CA ARG A 65 -3.34 -12.02 -1.53
C ARG A 65 -3.39 -12.18 -3.04
N ARG A 66 -4.50 -12.69 -3.60
CA ARG A 66 -4.67 -12.80 -5.06
C ARG A 66 -4.81 -11.44 -5.73
N ALA A 67 -5.64 -10.55 -5.19
CA ALA A 67 -5.85 -9.20 -5.72
C ALA A 67 -4.53 -8.43 -5.79
N VAL A 68 -3.77 -8.43 -4.69
CA VAL A 68 -2.45 -7.80 -4.60
C VAL A 68 -1.48 -8.39 -5.62
N ARG A 69 -1.46 -9.71 -5.81
CA ARG A 69 -0.59 -10.34 -6.83
C ARG A 69 -0.88 -9.81 -8.23
N HIS A 70 -2.15 -9.61 -8.59
CA HIS A 70 -2.52 -9.04 -9.89
C HIS A 70 -2.06 -7.59 -10.03
N VAL A 71 -2.26 -6.76 -8.99
CA VAL A 71 -1.82 -5.36 -8.99
C VAL A 71 -0.29 -5.26 -9.12
N LEU A 72 0.47 -6.05 -8.35
CA LEU A 72 1.92 -6.05 -8.43
C LEU A 72 2.44 -6.57 -9.78
N SER A 73 1.79 -7.57 -10.37
CA SER A 73 2.10 -8.02 -11.73
C SER A 73 1.93 -6.89 -12.74
N PHE A 74 0.86 -6.09 -12.61
CA PHE A 74 0.63 -4.93 -13.47
C PHE A 74 1.67 -3.83 -13.24
N PHE A 75 2.06 -3.56 -11.99
CA PHE A 75 3.13 -2.60 -11.68
C PHE A 75 4.48 -3.01 -12.28
N ASN A 76 4.83 -4.29 -12.22
CA ASN A 76 6.07 -4.79 -12.82
C ASN A 76 6.08 -4.64 -14.34
N VAL A 77 4.96 -4.95 -15.01
CA VAL A 77 4.83 -4.74 -16.47
C VAL A 77 4.91 -3.25 -16.81
N SER A 78 4.26 -2.40 -16.02
CA SER A 78 4.30 -0.94 -16.23
C SER A 78 5.70 -0.35 -16.05
N GLN A 79 6.51 -0.90 -15.14
CA GLN A 79 7.91 -0.48 -14.99
C GLN A 79 8.77 -0.81 -16.21
N LEU A 80 8.54 -1.97 -16.86
CA LEU A 80 9.27 -2.35 -18.07
C LEU A 80 8.96 -1.42 -19.26
N HIS A 81 7.74 -0.89 -19.34
CA HIS A 81 7.35 0.03 -20.43
C HIS A 81 7.75 1.50 -20.19
N ALA A 82 8.20 1.84 -18.98
CA ALA A 82 8.62 3.19 -18.61
C ALA A 82 10.14 3.43 -18.78
N GLN A 83 10.88 2.40 -19.21
CA GLN A 83 12.31 2.45 -19.54
C GLN A 83 12.51 2.55 -21.05
#